data_AF-Q206L1-F1
#
_entry.id   AF-Q206L1-F1
#
_cell.length_a   1.000
_cell.length_b   1.000
_cell.length_c   1.000
_cell.angle_alpha   90.00
_cell.angle_beta   90.00
_cell.angle_gamma   90.00
#
_symmetry.space_group_name_H-M   'P 1'
#
loop_
_entity.id
_entity.type
_entity.pdbx_description
1 polymer ?
#
loop_
_entity_poly.entity_id
_entity_poly.type
_entity_poly.pdbx_seq_one_letter_code
_entity_poly.pdbx_strand_id
1 'polypeptide(L)'
;TISCFVVGGEKRLCLPQILNSVLRDFSLQQINSVCDELHIYCSRCTADQLEILKVMGILPFSAPSCGLITKTDAERLCNALLYGGAYPPPCKKELAASLALGLELSERSVRVYHECFGKCKGLLVPELYSSPSAACIQCLDCRLMYPPHKFVVHSHKALENRTCHWGFDSANWRAYILLSQDYTGKE
;
A
#
# COMPACT_ATOMS: atom_id res chain seq x y z
N THR A 1 5.94 0.08 13.43
CA THR A 1 6.42 -1.31 13.27
C THR A 1 5.35 -2.26 13.76
N ILE A 2 5.05 -3.34 13.02
CA ILE A 2 4.01 -4.32 13.37
C ILE A 2 4.67 -5.70 13.49
N SER A 3 4.36 -6.43 14.56
CA SER A 3 4.88 -7.78 14.79
C SER A 3 4.20 -8.78 13.85
N CYS A 4 4.95 -9.79 13.39
CA CYS A 4 4.44 -10.77 12.44
C CYS A 4 5.11 -12.15 12.60
N PHE A 5 4.46 -13.17 12.05
CA PHE A 5 5.00 -14.52 11.88
C PHE A 5 5.12 -14.82 10.39
N VAL A 6 6.10 -15.63 9.99
CA VAL A 6 6.17 -16.13 8.60
C VAL A 6 5.45 -17.48 8.55
N VAL A 7 4.37 -17.56 7.77
CA VAL A 7 3.53 -18.76 7.63
C VAL A 7 3.27 -18.98 6.14
N GLY A 8 3.67 -20.15 5.61
CA GLY A 8 3.49 -20.47 4.19
C GLY A 8 4.21 -19.51 3.25
N GLY A 9 5.40 -19.03 3.63
CA GLY A 9 6.21 -18.09 2.83
C GLY A 9 5.79 -16.63 2.89
N GLU A 10 4.70 -16.30 3.61
CA GLU A 10 4.20 -14.93 3.71
C GLU A 10 4.19 -14.44 5.16
N LYS A 11 4.44 -13.13 5.35
CA LYS A 11 4.32 -12.48 6.66
C LYS A 11 2.84 -12.34 7.04
N ARG A 12 2.49 -12.81 8.23
CA ARG A 12 1.18 -12.72 8.88
C ARG A 12 1.30 -11.77 10.07
N LEU A 13 0.73 -10.57 9.94
CA LEU A 13 0.84 -9.47 10.89
C LEU A 13 -0.20 -9.57 12.00
N CYS A 14 0.16 -9.13 13.20
CA CYS A 14 -0.75 -9.01 14.34
C CYS A 14 -1.86 -7.99 14.04
N LEU A 15 -3.08 -8.47 13.80
CA LEU A 15 -4.21 -7.64 13.41
C LEU A 15 -4.55 -6.58 14.47
N PRO A 16 -4.58 -6.89 15.79
CA PRO A 16 -4.82 -5.87 16.82
C PRO A 16 -3.85 -4.68 16.77
N GLN A 17 -2.58 -4.90 16.42
CA GLN A 17 -1.62 -3.79 16.27
C GLN A 17 -2.01 -2.89 15.10
N ILE A 18 -2.39 -3.45 13.95
CA ILE A 18 -2.81 -2.68 12.77
C ILE A 18 -4.05 -1.84 13.10
N LEU A 19 -5.05 -2.46 13.73
CA LEU A 19 -6.31 -1.80 14.11
C LEU A 19 -6.06 -0.65 15.09
N ASN A 20 -5.19 -0.85 16.07
CA ASN A 20 -4.95 0.15 17.12
C ASN A 20 -3.89 1.20 16.75
N SER A 21 -3.16 1.03 15.64
CA SER A 21 -2.14 1.98 15.20
C SER A 21 -2.41 2.61 13.84
N VAL A 22 -2.58 1.80 12.78
CA VAL A 22 -2.66 2.30 11.40
C VAL A 22 -4.10 2.65 11.03
N LEU A 23 -5.06 1.86 11.49
CA LEU A 23 -6.48 2.00 11.15
C LEU A 23 -7.32 2.49 12.34
N ARG A 24 -6.69 3.19 13.29
CA ARG A 24 -7.32 3.64 14.54
C ARG A 24 -8.53 4.56 14.31
N ASP A 25 -8.51 5.33 13.23
CA ASP A 25 -9.54 6.30 12.89
C ASP A 25 -10.74 5.69 12.14
N PHE A 26 -10.72 4.37 11.88
CA PHE A 26 -11.81 3.65 11.23
C PHE A 26 -12.57 2.77 12.21
N SER A 27 -13.88 2.68 12.04
CA SER A 27 -14.69 1.78 12.86
C SER A 27 -14.44 0.32 12.45
N LEU A 28 -14.57 -0.60 13.40
CA LEU A 28 -14.47 -2.04 13.09
C LEU A 28 -15.50 -2.48 12.04
N GLN A 29 -16.68 -1.86 12.02
CA GLN A 29 -17.69 -2.14 11.00
C GLN A 29 -17.21 -1.75 9.60
N GLN A 30 -16.59 -0.58 9.45
CA GLN A 30 -16.01 -0.13 8.17
C GLN A 30 -14.88 -1.05 7.74
N ILE A 31 -13.98 -1.39 8.66
CA ILE A 31 -12.84 -2.27 8.37
C ILE A 31 -13.33 -3.65 7.93
N ASN A 32 -14.28 -4.24 8.64
CA ASN A 32 -14.86 -5.55 8.28
C ASN A 32 -15.57 -5.50 6.93
N SER A 33 -16.34 -4.43 6.65
CA SER A 33 -17.00 -4.26 5.34
C SER A 33 -15.99 -4.25 4.18
N VAL A 34 -14.85 -3.58 4.35
CA VAL A 34 -13.80 -3.55 3.32
C VAL A 34 -13.07 -4.89 3.23
N CYS A 35 -12.83 -5.56 4.36
CA CYS A 35 -12.28 -6.92 4.34
C CYS A 35 -13.19 -7.88 3.55
N ASP A 36 -14.51 -7.80 3.73
CA ASP A 36 -15.47 -8.63 3.01
C ASP A 36 -15.47 -8.33 1.51
N GLU A 37 -15.46 -7.04 1.13
CA GLU A 37 -15.41 -6.60 -0.27
C GLU A 37 -14.13 -7.06 -0.99
N LEU A 38 -12.99 -7.00 -0.29
CA LEU A 38 -11.68 -7.38 -0.83
C LEU A 38 -11.36 -8.87 -0.71
N HIS A 39 -12.29 -9.65 -0.14
CA HIS A 39 -12.12 -11.07 0.19
C HIS A 39 -10.87 -11.35 1.04
N ILE A 40 -10.64 -10.51 2.05
CA ILE A 40 -9.50 -10.64 2.97
C ILE A 40 -9.83 -11.68 4.04
N TYR A 41 -8.99 -12.71 4.15
CA TYR A 41 -9.09 -13.72 5.18
C TYR A 41 -8.12 -13.45 6.34
N CYS A 42 -8.66 -13.21 7.53
CA CYS A 42 -7.89 -13.12 8.77
C CYS A 42 -7.87 -14.47 9.49
N SER A 43 -6.69 -15.07 9.63
CA SER A 43 -6.50 -16.33 10.37
C SER A 43 -6.39 -16.08 11.87
N ARG A 44 -6.69 -17.08 12.70
CA ARG A 44 -6.42 -17.00 14.15
C ARG A 44 -4.99 -17.44 14.45
N CYS A 45 -4.36 -16.84 15.45
CA CYS A 45 -3.10 -17.34 16.02
C CYS A 45 -3.26 -18.78 16.53
N THR A 46 -2.19 -19.59 16.40
CA THR A 46 -2.03 -20.81 17.19
C THR A 46 -1.77 -20.47 18.66
N ALA A 47 -1.85 -21.47 19.55
CA ALA A 47 -1.52 -21.29 20.96
C ALA A 47 -0.10 -20.73 21.14
N ASP A 48 0.88 -21.30 20.43
CA ASP A 48 2.29 -20.88 20.48
C ASP A 48 2.47 -19.44 19.98
N GLN A 49 1.83 -19.07 18.87
CA GLN A 49 1.88 -17.71 18.34
C GLN A 49 1.30 -16.69 19.32
N LEU A 50 0.17 -17.04 19.95
CA LEU A 50 -0.49 -16.17 20.93
C LEU A 50 0.41 -15.98 22.17
N GLU A 51 1.05 -17.04 22.65
CA GLU A 51 1.96 -16.97 23.80
C GLU A 51 3.19 -16.10 23.49
N ILE A 52 3.80 -16.27 22.31
CA ILE A 52 4.93 -15.43 21.88
C ILE A 52 4.54 -13.94 21.87
N LEU A 53 3.35 -13.59 21.35
CA LEU A 53 2.89 -12.20 21.33
C LEU A 53 2.66 -11.65 22.75
N LYS A 54 2.23 -12.48 23.70
CA LYS A 54 2.06 -12.09 25.11
C LYS A 54 3.40 -11.86 25.80
N VAL A 55 4.33 -12.81 25.69
CA VAL A 55 5.67 -12.72 26.29
C VAL A 55 6.46 -11.53 25.73
N MET A 56 6.31 -11.23 24.44
CA MET A 56 6.94 -10.06 23.81
C MET A 56 6.24 -8.73 24.14
N GLY A 57 5.21 -8.74 25.00
CA GLY A 57 4.48 -7.53 25.42
C GLY A 57 3.64 -6.88 24.32
N ILE A 58 3.36 -7.60 23.23
CA ILE A 58 2.53 -7.11 22.12
C ILE A 58 1.04 -7.17 22.48
N LEU A 59 0.64 -8.21 23.22
CA LEU A 59 -0.72 -8.42 23.71
C LEU A 59 -0.72 -8.61 25.23
N PRO A 60 -1.79 -8.23 25.93
CA PRO A 60 -1.93 -8.53 27.36
C PRO A 60 -2.09 -10.04 27.59
N PHE A 61 -1.63 -10.55 28.74
CA PHE A 61 -1.79 -11.96 29.11
C PHE A 61 -3.25 -12.42 29.16
N SER A 62 -4.19 -11.50 29.40
CA SER A 62 -5.63 -11.74 29.38
C SER A 62 -6.23 -11.92 27.97
N ALA A 63 -5.47 -11.66 26.90
CA ALA A 63 -5.96 -11.80 25.53
C ALA A 63 -6.37 -13.26 25.24
N PRO A 64 -7.65 -13.52 24.89
CA PRO A 64 -8.14 -14.88 24.68
C PRO A 64 -7.78 -15.42 23.29
N SER A 65 -7.60 -14.54 22.31
CA SER A 65 -7.19 -14.88 20.94
C SER A 65 -6.59 -13.65 20.24
N CYS A 66 -5.97 -13.88 19.09
CA CYS A 66 -5.45 -12.83 18.23
C CYS A 66 -5.66 -13.21 16.76
N GLY A 67 -6.11 -12.26 15.96
CA GLY A 67 -6.20 -12.39 14.50
C GLY A 67 -4.87 -12.04 13.83
N LEU A 68 -4.61 -12.69 12.71
CA LEU A 68 -3.48 -12.43 11.83
C LEU A 68 -3.97 -12.12 10.41
N ILE A 69 -3.38 -11.13 9.78
CA ILE A 69 -3.65 -10.73 8.39
C ILE A 69 -2.36 -10.86 7.57
N THR A 70 -2.44 -11.26 6.29
CA THR A 70 -1.25 -11.29 5.43
C THR A 70 -0.69 -9.89 5.24
N LYS A 71 0.60 -9.77 4.92
CA LYS A 71 1.19 -8.48 4.55
C LYS A 71 0.51 -7.88 3.33
N THR A 72 0.29 -8.70 2.31
CA THR A 72 -0.42 -8.33 1.10
C THR A 72 -1.80 -7.75 1.43
N ASP A 73 -2.62 -8.46 2.22
CA ASP A 73 -3.98 -8.01 2.55
C ASP A 73 -3.98 -6.80 3.48
N ALA A 74 -2.99 -6.67 4.37
CA ALA A 74 -2.84 -5.46 5.17
C ALA A 74 -2.56 -4.24 4.28
N GLU A 75 -1.73 -4.38 3.24
CA GLU A 75 -1.48 -3.30 2.27
C GLU A 75 -2.72 -3.00 1.43
N ARG A 76 -3.47 -4.02 0.98
CA ARG A 76 -4.75 -3.86 0.26
C ARG A 76 -5.79 -3.12 1.10
N LEU A 77 -5.97 -3.55 2.35
CA LEU A 77 -6.91 -2.97 3.30
C LEU A 77 -6.56 -1.52 3.62
N CYS A 78 -5.30 -1.25 3.94
CA CYS A 78 -4.83 0.11 4.20
C CYS A 78 -5.01 0.99 2.95
N ASN A 79 -4.75 0.46 1.76
CA ASN A 79 -4.95 1.21 0.54
C ASN A 79 -6.42 1.58 0.32
N ALA A 80 -7.33 0.62 0.49
CA ALA A 80 -8.76 0.85 0.34
C ALA A 80 -9.30 1.87 1.36
N LEU A 81 -8.89 1.79 2.62
CA LEU A 81 -9.38 2.68 3.68
C LEU A 81 -8.73 4.07 3.65
N LEU A 82 -7.41 4.14 3.43
CA LEU A 82 -6.67 5.41 3.50
C LEU A 82 -6.69 6.17 2.17
N TYR A 83 -6.82 5.45 1.04
CA TYR A 83 -6.67 6.02 -0.30
C TYR A 83 -7.80 5.64 -1.27
N GLY A 84 -8.66 4.68 -0.92
CA GLY A 84 -9.69 4.09 -1.79
C GLY A 84 -11.06 4.76 -1.78
N GLY A 85 -11.20 5.94 -1.17
CA GLY A 85 -12.44 6.72 -1.23
C GLY A 85 -12.11 8.20 -1.26
N ALA A 86 -12.06 8.79 -2.46
CA ALA A 86 -11.89 10.23 -2.69
C ALA A 86 -10.78 10.90 -1.85
N TYR A 87 -9.52 10.77 -2.28
CA TYR A 87 -8.52 11.79 -1.92
C TYR A 87 -8.94 13.12 -2.62
N PRO A 88 -8.93 14.26 -1.91
CA PRO A 88 -7.95 14.57 -0.89
C PRO A 88 -8.48 14.91 0.52
N PRO A 89 -7.71 14.65 1.59
CA PRO A 89 -7.85 15.37 2.86
C PRO A 89 -7.60 16.87 2.63
N PRO A 90 -8.32 17.75 3.32
CA PRO A 90 -8.20 19.18 3.15
C PRO A 90 -6.94 19.71 3.88
N CYS A 91 -5.81 19.84 3.18
CA CYS A 91 -4.71 20.83 3.37
C CYS A 91 -3.42 20.36 2.66
N LYS A 92 -2.64 21.16 1.91
CA LYS A 92 -2.65 22.57 1.52
C LYS A 92 -2.44 22.60 0.00
N LYS A 93 -3.37 23.20 -0.75
CA LYS A 93 -3.37 23.30 -2.22
C LYS A 93 -2.19 24.10 -2.82
N GLU A 94 -1.33 24.68 -2.00
CA GLU A 94 -0.42 25.74 -2.46
C GLU A 94 0.97 25.25 -2.88
N LEU A 95 1.43 24.05 -2.47
CA LEU A 95 2.77 23.58 -2.87
C LEU A 95 2.78 22.60 -4.04
N ALA A 96 1.72 21.82 -4.23
CA ALA A 96 1.61 20.84 -5.31
C ALA A 96 1.26 21.49 -6.67
N ALA A 97 0.48 22.58 -6.66
CA ALA A 97 0.06 23.27 -7.87
C ALA A 97 1.22 23.96 -8.61
N SER A 98 2.22 24.47 -7.87
CA SER A 98 3.38 25.16 -8.46
C SER A 98 4.40 24.19 -9.10
N LEU A 99 4.44 22.93 -8.66
CA LEU A 99 5.28 21.87 -9.27
C LEU A 99 4.58 21.17 -10.44
N ALA A 100 3.24 21.05 -10.39
CA ALA A 100 2.46 20.34 -11.41
C ALA A 100 2.43 21.02 -12.78
N LEU A 101 2.64 22.34 -12.86
CA LEU A 101 2.70 23.09 -14.13
C LEU A 101 4.10 23.11 -14.78
N GLY A 102 5.17 22.77 -14.03
CA GLY A 102 6.55 22.79 -14.53
C GLY A 102 7.16 21.41 -14.81
N LEU A 103 6.51 20.33 -14.36
CA LEU A 103 6.99 18.95 -14.50
C LEU A 103 6.56 18.25 -15.79
N GLU A 104 5.77 18.91 -16.65
CA GLU A 104 5.20 18.27 -17.84
C GLU A 104 6.25 17.68 -18.78
N LEU A 105 7.51 18.15 -18.81
CA LEU A 105 8.62 17.43 -19.47
C LEU A 105 9.98 17.92 -18.92
N SER A 106 10.47 17.34 -17.82
CA SER A 106 11.94 17.18 -17.76
C SER A 106 12.32 16.24 -18.91
N GLU A 107 13.33 16.58 -19.71
CA GLU A 107 13.86 15.71 -20.79
C GLU A 107 14.21 14.30 -20.29
N ARG A 108 14.38 14.13 -18.98
CA ARG A 108 14.77 12.88 -18.31
C ARG A 108 13.62 12.17 -17.60
N SER A 109 12.40 12.71 -17.68
CA SER A 109 11.23 12.06 -17.10
C SER A 109 10.87 10.79 -17.89
N VAL A 110 10.48 9.74 -17.17
CA VAL A 110 10.25 8.41 -17.74
C VAL A 110 8.82 7.98 -17.44
N ARG A 111 8.08 7.61 -18.49
CA ARG A 111 6.73 7.06 -18.32
C ARG A 111 6.81 5.65 -17.75
N VAL A 112 6.12 5.43 -16.64
CA VAL A 112 6.09 4.15 -15.92
C VAL A 112 4.66 3.71 -15.62
N TYR A 113 4.48 2.44 -15.33
CA TYR A 113 3.21 1.90 -14.84
C TYR A 113 3.45 0.75 -13.86
N HIS A 114 2.44 0.40 -13.08
CA HIS A 114 2.40 -0.86 -12.33
C HIS A 114 1.07 -1.57 -12.59
N GLU A 115 1.04 -2.87 -12.33
CA GLU A 115 -0.17 -3.69 -12.49
C GLU A 115 -0.79 -4.14 -11.17
N CYS A 116 -0.24 -3.71 -10.03
CA CYS A 116 -0.77 -4.04 -8.72
C CYS A 116 -2.11 -3.33 -8.44
N PHE A 117 -3.03 -4.01 -7.74
CA PHE A 117 -4.24 -3.44 -7.11
C PHE A 117 -5.08 -2.48 -7.97
N GLY A 118 -5.29 -2.79 -9.25
CA GLY A 118 -6.11 -1.98 -10.16
C GLY A 118 -5.31 -1.14 -11.16
N LYS A 119 -3.98 -1.23 -11.11
CA LYS A 119 -3.03 -0.63 -12.06
C LYS A 119 -3.02 0.90 -12.03
N CYS A 120 -1.85 1.49 -12.24
CA CYS A 120 -1.72 2.95 -12.41
C CYS A 120 -0.58 3.28 -13.38
N LYS A 121 -0.70 4.44 -14.02
CA LYS A 121 0.33 5.02 -14.89
C LYS A 121 0.86 6.30 -14.25
N GLY A 122 2.16 6.51 -14.40
CA GLY A 122 2.85 7.64 -13.79
C GLY A 122 4.01 8.16 -14.62
N LEU A 123 4.52 9.31 -14.22
CA LEU A 123 5.74 9.91 -14.73
C LEU A 123 6.79 9.91 -13.62
N LEU A 124 7.83 9.10 -13.76
CA LEU A 124 8.98 9.09 -12.87
C LEU A 124 9.89 10.27 -13.24
N VAL A 125 10.27 11.06 -12.23
CA VAL A 125 11.20 12.18 -12.33
C VAL A 125 12.44 11.81 -11.52
N PRO A 126 13.48 11.22 -12.13
CA PRO A 126 14.65 10.70 -11.41
C PRO A 126 15.34 11.75 -10.54
N GLU A 127 15.33 13.02 -10.95
CA GLU A 127 15.95 14.14 -10.23
C GLU A 127 15.33 14.36 -8.84
N LEU A 128 14.06 13.97 -8.65
CA LEU A 128 13.37 14.10 -7.38
C LEU A 128 13.61 12.91 -6.44
N TYR A 129 14.25 11.84 -6.90
CA TYR A 129 14.52 10.67 -6.07
C TYR A 129 15.77 10.86 -5.19
N SER A 130 15.63 11.69 -4.16
CA SER A 130 16.69 11.95 -3.18
C SER A 130 16.76 10.92 -2.05
N SER A 131 15.67 10.19 -1.80
CA SER A 131 15.55 9.16 -0.75
C SER A 131 14.42 8.17 -1.05
N PRO A 132 14.35 7.00 -0.39
CA PRO A 132 13.28 6.02 -0.60
C PRO A 132 11.84 6.53 -0.34
N SER A 133 11.70 7.59 0.44
CA SER A 133 10.44 8.27 0.73
C SER A 133 10.21 9.54 -0.10
N ALA A 134 11.14 9.91 -1.00
CA ALA A 134 10.99 11.08 -1.84
C ALA A 134 9.86 10.86 -2.84
N ALA A 135 8.97 11.85 -2.96
CA ALA A 135 7.89 11.82 -3.93
C ALA A 135 8.44 12.17 -5.32
N CYS A 136 8.63 11.14 -6.15
CA CYS A 136 9.30 11.28 -7.44
C CYS A 136 8.48 10.71 -8.61
N ILE A 137 7.28 10.16 -8.35
CA ILE A 137 6.38 9.66 -9.39
C ILE A 137 5.08 10.45 -9.36
N GLN A 138 4.77 11.12 -10.46
CA GLN A 138 3.48 11.78 -10.63
C GLN A 138 2.47 10.80 -11.19
N CYS A 139 1.32 10.62 -10.53
CA CYS A 139 0.21 9.86 -11.13
C CYS A 139 -0.37 10.63 -12.32
N LEU A 140 -0.60 9.97 -13.46
CA LEU A 140 -1.14 10.64 -14.65
C LEU A 140 -2.63 10.99 -14.52
N ASP A 141 -3.36 10.30 -13.64
CA ASP A 141 -4.79 10.52 -13.43
C ASP A 141 -5.06 11.65 -12.42
N CYS A 142 -4.51 11.58 -11.20
CA CYS A 142 -4.73 12.61 -10.17
C CYS A 142 -3.66 13.69 -10.07
N ARG A 143 -2.55 13.58 -10.83
CA ARG A 143 -1.43 14.53 -10.86
C ARG A 143 -0.71 14.75 -9.51
N LEU A 144 -1.02 13.95 -8.49
CA LEU A 144 -0.32 13.94 -7.21
C LEU A 144 1.03 13.22 -7.32
N MET A 145 1.98 13.64 -6.48
CA MET A 145 3.32 13.07 -6.38
C MET A 145 3.36 12.00 -5.30
N TYR A 146 3.92 10.83 -5.64
CA TYR A 146 4.01 9.67 -4.77
C TYR A 146 5.46 9.19 -4.62
N PRO A 147 5.85 8.76 -3.41
CA PRO A 147 7.00 7.88 -3.25
C PRO A 147 6.78 6.56 -4.00
N PRO A 148 7.83 5.90 -4.53
CA PRO A 148 7.66 4.70 -5.36
C PRO A 148 6.86 3.58 -4.69
N HIS A 149 7.12 3.31 -3.41
CA HIS A 149 6.41 2.28 -2.63
C HIS A 149 4.94 2.63 -2.37
N LYS A 150 4.56 3.91 -2.41
CA LYS A 150 3.15 4.33 -2.34
C LYS A 150 2.48 4.35 -3.70
N PHE A 151 3.23 4.65 -4.76
CA PHE A 151 2.73 4.60 -6.13
C PHE A 151 2.27 3.20 -6.51
N VAL A 152 3.05 2.14 -6.20
CA VAL A 152 2.71 0.75 -6.56
C VAL A 152 1.45 0.20 -5.88
N VAL A 153 0.90 0.89 -4.88
CA VAL A 153 -0.41 0.53 -4.29
C VAL A 153 -1.53 1.49 -4.68
N HIS A 154 -1.21 2.59 -5.35
CA HIS A 154 -2.16 3.60 -5.75
C HIS A 154 -2.93 3.17 -7.01
N SER A 155 -4.24 3.41 -7.05
CA SER A 155 -5.08 3.11 -8.20
C SER A 155 -6.30 4.02 -8.23
N HIS A 156 -6.79 4.31 -9.43
CA HIS A 156 -8.06 4.99 -9.69
C HIS A 156 -9.13 4.08 -10.28
N LYS A 157 -8.76 2.85 -10.63
CA LYS A 157 -9.70 1.83 -11.10
C LYS A 157 -10.24 1.06 -9.92
N ALA A 158 -11.36 0.37 -10.15
CA ALA A 158 -11.91 -0.57 -9.20
C ALA A 158 -10.82 -1.53 -8.70
N LEU A 159 -10.80 -1.78 -7.39
CA LEU A 159 -9.83 -2.66 -6.76
C LEU A 159 -9.93 -4.06 -7.36
N GLU A 160 -8.77 -4.68 -7.64
CA GLU A 160 -8.73 -6.05 -8.12
C GLU A 160 -9.09 -7.01 -6.97
N ASN A 161 -10.30 -7.57 -7.05
CA ASN A 161 -10.84 -8.47 -6.02
C ASN A 161 -10.75 -9.96 -6.42
N ARG A 162 -10.23 -10.25 -7.63
CA ARG A 162 -10.12 -11.61 -8.18
C ARG A 162 -8.68 -12.04 -8.49
N THR A 163 -7.71 -11.14 -8.36
CA THR A 163 -6.30 -11.44 -8.58
C THR A 163 -5.65 -11.84 -7.25
N CYS A 164 -4.94 -12.97 -7.24
CA CYS A 164 -4.13 -13.35 -6.08
C CYS A 164 -2.82 -12.55 -6.08
N HIS A 165 -2.61 -11.70 -5.08
CA HIS A 165 -1.42 -10.86 -4.95
C HIS A 165 -0.38 -11.44 -3.97
N TRP A 166 -0.35 -12.76 -3.80
CA TRP A 166 0.47 -13.45 -2.82
C TRP A 166 1.94 -12.99 -2.85
N GLY A 167 2.48 -12.66 -1.67
CA GLY A 167 3.87 -12.22 -1.54
C GLY A 167 4.14 -10.79 -2.02
N PHE A 168 3.11 -9.99 -2.27
CA PHE A 168 3.29 -8.56 -2.56
C PHE A 168 3.96 -7.84 -1.38
N ASP A 169 4.94 -6.99 -1.69
CA ASP A 169 5.63 -6.17 -0.71
C ASP A 169 5.97 -4.81 -1.32
N SER A 170 5.22 -3.77 -0.96
CA SER A 170 5.45 -2.41 -1.48
C SER A 170 6.90 -1.89 -1.33
N ALA A 171 7.68 -2.40 -0.37
CA ALA A 171 9.10 -2.05 -0.24
C ALA A 171 9.95 -2.52 -1.43
N ASN A 172 9.51 -3.58 -2.12
CA ASN A 172 10.12 -4.14 -3.33
C ASN A 172 9.59 -3.47 -4.62
N TRP A 173 9.14 -2.22 -4.55
CA TRP A 173 8.52 -1.47 -5.65
C TRP A 173 9.23 -1.57 -6.99
N ARG A 174 10.56 -1.72 -7.02
CA ARG A 174 11.36 -1.88 -8.25
C ARG A 174 10.93 -3.09 -9.09
N ALA A 175 10.40 -4.13 -8.46
CA ALA A 175 9.87 -5.31 -9.15
C ALA A 175 8.49 -5.07 -9.78
N TYR A 176 7.81 -3.98 -9.42
CA TYR A 176 6.43 -3.70 -9.85
C TYR A 176 6.30 -2.49 -10.76
N ILE A 177 7.31 -1.62 -10.79
CA ILE A 177 7.34 -0.46 -11.69
C ILE A 177 7.96 -0.87 -13.02
N LEU A 178 7.17 -0.78 -14.08
CA LEU A 178 7.50 -1.15 -15.44
C LEU A 178 7.59 0.12 -16.31
N LEU A 179 8.46 0.09 -17.33
CA LEU A 179 8.55 1.15 -18.33
C LEU A 179 7.35 1.08 -19.28
N SER A 180 6.79 2.23 -19.66
CA SER A 180 5.72 2.29 -20.67
C SER A 180 6.10 1.60 -21.97
N GLN A 181 5.13 0.98 -22.63
CA GLN A 181 5.30 0.36 -23.96
C GLN A 181 5.72 1.37 -25.04
N ASP A 182 5.57 2.67 -24.79
CA ASP A 182 6.10 3.73 -25.65
C ASP A 182 7.62 3.59 -25.90
N TYR A 183 8.34 2.86 -25.04
CA TYR A 183 9.79 2.62 -25.14
C TYR A 183 10.16 1.26 -25.77
N THR A 184 9.20 0.35 -26.00
CA THR A 184 9.50 -1.02 -26.49
C THR A 184 9.58 -1.14 -28.02
N GLY A 185 9.59 -0.02 -28.75
CA GLY A 185 9.52 0.02 -30.22
C GLY A 185 10.69 0.69 -30.93
N LYS A 186 11.87 0.78 -30.30
CA LYS A 186 13.09 1.31 -30.93
C LYS A 186 14.23 0.30 -30.83
N GLU A 187 14.10 -0.79 -31.58
CA GLU A 187 15.23 -1.63 -32.01
C GLU A 187 15.25 -1.68 -33.54
#